data_AF-A0A975BXG1-F1
#
_entry.id   AF-A0A975BXG1-F1
#
_cell.length_a   1.000
_cell.length_b   1.000
_cell.length_c   1.000
_cell.angle_alpha   90.00
_cell.angle_beta   90.00
_cell.angle_gamma   90.00
#
_symmetry.space_group_name_H-M   'P 1'
#
loop_
_entity.id
_entity.type
_entity.pdbx_description
1 polymer ?
#
loop_
_entity_poly.entity_id
_entity_poly.type
_entity_poly.pdbx_seq_one_letter_code
_entity_poly.pdbx_strand_id
1 'polypeptide(L)'
;MKETYKTNIPSADEIADMADSGEDISRFFTNKGKMKYPAQRISMDFPADMLKELDDIATELNLSRQAVIVAYLRHALDQHYMAQKYRRS
;
A
#
# COMPACT_ATOMS: atom_id res chain seq x y z
N MET A 1 -1.16 14.07 -45.63
CA MET A 1 -0.43 13.12 -44.76
C MET A 1 -0.37 13.73 -43.37
N LYS A 2 -0.85 13.02 -42.34
CA LYS A 2 -0.79 13.51 -40.95
C LYS A 2 0.53 13.03 -40.36
N GLU A 3 1.46 13.96 -40.14
CA GLU A 3 2.71 13.71 -39.43
C GLU A 3 2.39 13.32 -37.99
N THR A 4 2.48 12.03 -37.67
CA THR A 4 2.43 11.56 -36.28
C THR A 4 3.81 11.77 -35.69
N TYR A 5 3.98 12.83 -34.89
CA TYR A 5 5.18 13.04 -34.09
C TYR A 5 5.39 11.81 -33.22
N LYS A 6 6.39 10.98 -33.56
CA LYS A 6 6.87 9.92 -32.67
C LYS A 6 7.49 10.63 -31.47
N THR A 7 6.71 10.81 -30.41
CA THR A 7 7.26 11.21 -29.12
C THR A 7 8.21 10.09 -28.71
N ASN A 8 9.51 10.38 -28.74
CA ASN A 8 10.53 9.48 -28.26
C ASN A 8 10.40 9.43 -26.73
N ILE A 9 9.48 8.59 -26.24
CA ILE A 9 9.29 8.36 -24.81
C ILE A 9 10.38 7.37 -24.42
N PRO A 10 11.36 7.79 -23.59
CA PRO A 10 12.41 6.88 -23.13
C PRO A 10 11.79 5.71 -22.37
N SER A 11 12.42 4.55 -22.53
CA SER A 11 12.11 3.33 -21.79
C SER A 11 12.38 3.49 -20.30
N ALA A 12 11.88 2.56 -19.49
CA ALA A 12 12.11 2.57 -18.05
C ALA A 12 13.60 2.49 -17.68
N ASP A 13 14.36 1.69 -18.44
CA ASP A 13 15.81 1.53 -18.25
C ASP A 13 16.55 2.83 -18.56
N GLU A 14 16.21 3.50 -19.67
CA GLU A 14 16.78 4.81 -20.02
C GLU A 14 16.47 5.90 -18.98
N ILE A 15 15.28 5.86 -18.37
CA ILE A 15 14.92 6.78 -17.28
C ILE A 15 15.72 6.46 -16.00
N ALA A 16 16.02 5.19 -15.75
CA ALA A 16 16.86 4.79 -14.61
C ALA A 16 18.31 5.26 -14.81
N ASP A 17 18.87 5.09 -16.00
CA ASP A 17 20.22 5.58 -16.33
C ASP A 17 20.32 7.11 -16.20
N MET A 18 19.28 7.86 -16.64
CA MET A 18 19.18 9.31 -16.42
C MET A 18 19.11 9.68 -14.93
N ALA A 19 18.47 8.87 -14.09
CA ALA A 19 18.44 9.10 -12.65
C ALA A 19 19.83 8.91 -12.03
N ASP A 20 20.52 7.84 -12.43
CA ASP A 20 21.85 7.48 -11.94
C ASP A 20 22.93 8.46 -12.39
N SER A 21 22.75 9.09 -13.57
CA SER A 21 23.60 10.19 -14.05
C SER A 21 23.35 11.53 -13.34
N GLY A 22 22.31 11.61 -12.50
CA GLY A 22 21.91 12.81 -11.76
C GLY A 22 21.06 13.79 -12.57
N GLU A 23 20.47 13.37 -13.69
CA GLU A 23 19.56 14.19 -14.49
C GLU A 23 18.16 14.29 -13.84
N ASP A 24 17.46 15.41 -14.11
CA ASP A 24 16.09 15.59 -13.62
C ASP A 24 15.08 14.76 -14.43
N ILE A 25 14.63 13.67 -13.81
CA ILE A 25 13.61 12.75 -14.33
C ILE A 25 12.19 13.03 -13.80
N SER A 26 11.98 14.14 -13.08
CA SER A 26 10.67 14.51 -12.50
C SER A 26 9.53 14.53 -13.52
N ARG A 27 9.84 14.86 -14.78
CA ARG A 27 8.90 14.86 -15.92
C ARG A 27 8.25 13.50 -16.20
N PHE A 28 8.89 12.40 -15.80
CA PHE A 28 8.39 11.03 -15.99
C PHE A 28 7.58 10.53 -14.78
N PHE A 29 7.65 11.22 -13.64
CA PHE A 29 6.85 10.89 -12.47
C PHE A 29 5.46 11.49 -12.58
N THR A 30 4.45 10.63 -12.69
CA THR A 30 3.05 11.06 -12.65
C THR A 30 2.59 11.48 -11.25
N ASN A 31 3.40 11.20 -10.21
CA ASN A 31 3.09 11.37 -8.79
C ASN A 31 1.72 10.78 -8.37
N LYS A 32 1.19 9.83 -9.16
CA LYS A 32 -0.06 9.11 -8.87
C LYS A 32 0.14 7.93 -7.92
N GLY A 33 1.39 7.56 -7.66
CA GLY A 33 1.73 6.57 -6.65
C GLY A 33 1.48 7.15 -5.25
N LYS A 34 0.73 6.44 -4.41
CA LYS A 34 0.67 6.77 -2.98
C LYS A 34 1.99 6.33 -2.36
N MET A 35 2.80 7.28 -1.91
CA MET A 35 3.94 7.01 -1.05
C MET A 35 3.45 6.23 0.18
N LYS A 36 3.92 4.99 0.34
CA LYS A 36 3.69 4.22 1.56
C LYS A 36 4.76 4.65 2.57
N TYR A 37 4.34 5.31 3.63
CA TYR A 37 5.22 5.61 4.75
C TYR A 37 5.67 4.32 5.43
N PRO A 38 6.88 4.30 6.02
CA PRO A 38 7.33 3.16 6.81
C PRO A 38 6.32 2.84 7.93
N ALA A 39 6.03 1.56 8.12
CA ALA A 39 5.08 1.12 9.13
C ALA A 39 5.59 1.51 10.54
N GLN A 40 4.77 2.23 11.30
CA GLN A 40 5.06 2.56 12.69
C GLN A 40 4.91 1.31 13.55
N ARG A 41 5.97 0.93 14.26
CA ARG A 41 5.93 -0.20 15.20
C ARG A 41 5.30 0.25 16.51
N ILE A 42 4.32 -0.52 16.98
CA ILE A 42 3.61 -0.29 18.23
C ILE A 42 3.68 -1.57 19.05
N SER A 43 3.97 -1.45 20.35
CA SER A 43 3.88 -2.56 21.30
C SER A 43 2.47 -2.58 21.90
N MET A 44 1.85 -3.75 21.93
CA MET A 44 0.49 -3.95 22.43
C MET A 44 0.42 -5.33 23.11
N ASP A 45 -0.21 -5.36 24.27
CA ASP A 45 -0.49 -6.60 24.98
C ASP A 45 -1.80 -7.22 24.49
N PHE A 46 -1.80 -8.53 24.30
CA PHE A 46 -2.97 -9.30 23.92
C PHE A 46 -3.25 -10.37 24.99
N PRO A 47 -4.53 -10.58 25.35
CA PRO A 47 -4.94 -11.74 26.14
C PRO A 47 -4.48 -13.05 25.48
N ALA A 48 -4.12 -14.04 26.30
CA ALA A 48 -3.54 -15.30 25.80
C ALA A 48 -4.53 -16.13 24.97
N ASP A 49 -5.82 -16.09 25.34
CA ASP A 49 -6.93 -16.67 24.58
C ASP A 49 -7.07 -16.02 23.21
N MET A 50 -7.04 -14.68 23.14
CA MET A 50 -7.09 -13.96 21.87
C MET A 50 -5.89 -14.27 20.97
N LEU A 51 -4.69 -14.41 21.54
CA LEU A 51 -3.51 -14.81 20.76
C LEU A 51 -3.68 -16.19 20.13
N LYS A 52 -4.25 -17.13 20.88
CA LYS A 52 -4.53 -18.47 20.38
C LYS A 52 -5.53 -18.44 19.22
N GLU A 53 -6.61 -17.68 19.35
CA GLU A 53 -7.60 -17.52 18.27
C GLU A 53 -6.95 -16.92 17.01
N LEU A 54 -6.10 -15.90 17.18
CA LEU A 54 -5.38 -15.29 16.06
C LEU A 54 -4.38 -16.25 15.40
N ASP A 55 -3.77 -17.16 16.15
CA ASP A 55 -2.87 -18.19 15.62
C ASP A 55 -3.62 -19.26 14.83
N ASP A 56 -4.77 -19.70 15.32
CA ASP A 56 -5.61 -20.68 14.63
C ASP A 56 -6.08 -20.12 13.28
N ILE A 57 -6.52 -18.85 13.27
CA ILE A 57 -6.92 -18.13 12.04
C ILE A 57 -5.71 -17.92 11.11
N ALA A 58 -4.55 -17.56 11.64
CA ALA A 58 -3.34 -17.38 10.85
C ALA A 58 -2.94 -18.69 10.14
N THR A 59 -3.09 -19.83 10.82
CA THR A 59 -2.85 -21.16 10.27
C THR A 59 -3.84 -21.50 9.17
N GLU A 60 -5.14 -21.26 9.39
CA GLU A 60 -6.20 -21.52 8.41
C GLU A 60 -5.99 -20.70 7.12
N LEU A 61 -5.61 -19.43 7.26
CA LEU A 61 -5.40 -18.52 6.14
C LEU A 61 -4.00 -18.62 5.51
N ASN A 62 -3.09 -19.42 6.08
CA ASN A 62 -1.67 -19.47 5.71
C ASN A 62 -1.01 -18.09 5.67
N LEU A 63 -1.29 -17.28 6.70
CA LEU A 63 -0.76 -15.93 6.86
C LEU A 63 0.02 -15.82 8.17
N SER A 64 0.83 -14.77 8.32
CA SER A 64 1.40 -14.46 9.63
C SER A 64 0.32 -13.89 10.55
N ARG A 65 0.45 -14.14 11.86
CA ARG A 65 -0.42 -13.53 12.90
C ARG A 65 -0.51 -12.01 12.74
N GLN A 66 0.61 -11.35 12.46
CA GLN A 66 0.65 -9.90 12.22
C GLN A 66 -0.17 -9.47 11.01
N ALA A 67 -0.14 -10.24 9.92
CA ALA A 67 -0.96 -9.94 8.74
C ALA A 67 -2.45 -10.08 9.04
N VAL A 68 -2.85 -11.10 9.81
CA VAL A 68 -4.24 -11.27 10.28
C VAL A 68 -4.68 -10.07 11.12
N ILE A 69 -3.88 -9.69 12.12
CA ILE A 69 -4.18 -8.54 13.00
C ILE A 69 -4.39 -7.27 12.19
N VAL A 70 -3.44 -6.95 11.29
CA VAL A 70 -3.52 -5.72 10.47
C VAL A 70 -4.73 -5.76 9.54
N ALA A 71 -5.02 -6.89 8.91
CA ALA A 71 -6.15 -7.04 8.01
C ALA A 71 -7.49 -6.86 8.74
N TYR A 72 -7.66 -7.51 9.90
CA TYR A 72 -8.89 -7.42 10.68
C TYR A 72 -9.10 -6.03 11.28
N LEU A 73 -8.03 -5.40 11.78
CA LEU A 73 -8.10 -4.02 12.25
C LEU A 73 -8.50 -3.07 11.12
N ARG A 74 -7.94 -3.25 9.92
CA ARG A 74 -8.34 -2.45 8.75
C ARG A 74 -9.80 -2.66 8.40
N HIS A 75 -10.26 -3.91 8.39
CA HIS A 75 -11.64 -4.26 8.11
C HIS A 75 -12.60 -3.57 9.11
N ALA A 76 -12.31 -3.66 10.42
CA ALA A 76 -13.12 -3.02 11.45
C ALA A 76 -13.19 -1.50 11.30
N LEU A 77 -12.05 -0.86 10.99
CA LEU A 77 -12.00 0.59 10.72
C LEU A 77 -12.81 0.96 9.48
N ASP A 78 -12.70 0.18 8.40
CA ASP A 78 -13.48 0.41 7.18
C ASP A 78 -14.98 0.33 7.44
N GLN A 79 -15.45 -0.70 8.15
CA GLN A 79 -16.85 -0.81 8.55
C GLN A 79 -17.30 0.39 9.38
N HIS A 80 -16.47 0.82 10.34
CA HIS A 80 -16.76 1.98 11.17
C HIS A 80 -16.92 3.27 10.35
N TYR A 81 -16.01 3.54 9.41
CA TYR A 81 -16.08 4.72 8.55
C TYR A 81 -17.29 4.67 7.60
N MET A 82 -17.62 3.49 7.05
CA MET A 82 -18.81 3.33 6.22
C MET A 82 -20.07 3.67 7.01
N ALA A 83 -20.22 3.11 8.22
CA ALA A 83 -21.37 3.39 9.09
C ALA A 83 -21.48 4.88 9.46
N GLN A 84 -20.36 5.57 9.71
CA GLN A 84 -20.37 7.02 9.94
C GLN A 84 -20.80 7.82 8.71
N LYS A 85 -20.38 7.41 7.51
CA LYS A 85 -20.74 8.10 6.27
C LYS A 85 -22.25 8.05 6.02
N TYR A 86 -22.87 6.88 6.22
CA TYR A 86 -24.33 6.72 6.11
C TYR A 86 -25.12 7.53 7.13
N ARG A 87 -24.53 7.86 8.29
CA ARG A 87 -25.16 8.72 9.31
C ARG A 87 -25.11 10.21 8.98
N ARG A 88 -24.25 10.63 8.05
CA ARG A 88 -24.03 12.04 7.67
C ARG A 88 -24.66 12.41 6.32
N SER A 89 -25.18 11.43 5.59
CA SER A 89 -25.93 11.59 4.33
C SER A 89 -27.43 11.59 4.58
#